data_AF-A0A960T7L3-F1
#
_entry.id   AF-A0A960T7L3-F1
#
_cell.length_a   1.000
_cell.length_b   1.000
_cell.length_c   1.000
_cell.angle_alpha   90.00
_cell.angle_beta   90.00
_cell.angle_gamma   90.00
#
_symmetry.space_group_name_H-M   'P 1'
#
loop_
_entity.id
_entity.type
_entity.pdbx_description
1 polymer ?
#
loop_
_entity_poly.entity_id
_entity_poly.type
_entity_poly.pdbx_seq_one_letter_code
_entity_poly.pdbx_strand_id
1 'polypeptide(L)' 'TLYGSMVANMFCIPAANKLQARTKDEVMRKEMIISAIMSIQNGDNPRIVKQKLLTYVPPPVRKELAESEGE' A
#
# COMPACT_ATOMS: atom_id res chain seq x y z
N THR A 1 -32.74 -9.51 -20.76
CA THR A 1 -31.60 -8.65 -20.36
C THR A 1 -31.91 -7.75 -19.15
N LEU A 2 -32.83 -8.14 -18.26
CA LEU A 2 -33.07 -7.47 -16.96
C LEU A 2 -32.28 -8.13 -15.83
N TYR A 3 -32.32 -9.47 -15.75
CA TYR A 3 -31.60 -10.23 -14.73
C TYR A 3 -30.07 -10.07 -14.84
N GLY A 4 -29.53 -10.06 -16.06
CA GLY A 4 -28.09 -9.87 -16.28
C GLY A 4 -27.56 -8.49 -15.85
N SER A 5 -28.31 -7.42 -16.13
CA SER A 5 -27.90 -6.06 -15.73
C SER A 5 -28.09 -5.82 -14.22
N MET A 6 -29.13 -6.40 -13.61
CA MET A 6 -29.33 -6.36 -12.16
C MET A 6 -28.21 -7.09 -11.41
N VAL A 7 -27.85 -8.31 -11.83
CA VAL A 7 -26.76 -9.08 -11.21
C VAL A 7 -25.40 -8.41 -11.42
N ALA A 8 -25.15 -7.88 -12.62
CA ALA A 8 -23.89 -7.18 -12.90
C ALA A 8 -23.68 -5.96 -11.98
N ASN A 9 -24.69 -5.09 -11.89
CA ASN A 9 -24.58 -3.88 -11.08
C ASN A 9 -24.59 -4.15 -9.56
N MET A 10 -25.32 -5.17 -9.11
CA MET A 10 -25.50 -5.43 -7.67
C MET A 10 -24.42 -6.34 -7.07
N PHE A 11 -23.82 -7.23 -7.87
CA PHE A 11 -22.81 -8.19 -7.38
C PHE A 11 -21.45 -8.03 -8.04
N CYS A 12 -21.40 -7.98 -9.38
CA CYS A 12 -20.11 -7.97 -10.08
C CYS A 12 -19.35 -6.65 -9.92
N ILE A 13 -20.04 -5.50 -9.98
CA ILE A 13 -19.41 -4.18 -9.80
C ILE A 13 -18.84 -4.00 -8.39
N PRO A 14 -19.59 -4.23 -7.28
CA PRO A 14 -19.00 -4.08 -5.95
C PRO A 14 -17.91 -5.12 -5.67
N ALA A 15 -18.02 -6.34 -6.23
CA ALA A 15 -16.95 -7.34 -6.14
C ALA A 15 -15.67 -6.87 -6.84
N ALA A 16 -15.78 -6.35 -8.07
CA ALA A 16 -14.65 -5.81 -8.83
C ALA A 16 -14.01 -4.61 -8.10
N ASN A 17 -14.82 -3.68 -7.60
CA ASN A 17 -14.33 -2.52 -6.86
C ASN A 17 -13.60 -2.93 -5.58
N LYS A 18 -14.13 -3.92 -4.85
CA LYS A 18 -13.48 -4.45 -3.65
C LYS A 18 -12.14 -5.11 -3.98
N LEU A 19 -12.08 -5.89 -5.06
CA LEU A 19 -10.83 -6.49 -5.51
C LEU A 19 -9.81 -5.43 -5.91
N GLN A 20 -10.22 -4.44 -6.71
CA GLN A 20 -9.35 -3.34 -7.11
C GLN A 20 -8.81 -2.54 -5.92
N ALA A 21 -9.64 -2.28 -4.91
CA ALA A 21 -9.18 -1.62 -3.68
C ALA A 21 -8.08 -2.42 -3.00
N ARG A 22 -8.26 -3.75 -2.84
CA ARG A 22 -7.24 -4.63 -2.27
C ARG A 22 -5.97 -4.70 -3.12
N THR A 23 -6.12 -4.75 -4.44
CA THR A 23 -4.99 -4.74 -5.37
C THR A 23 -4.19 -3.44 -5.25
N LYS A 24 -4.84 -2.28 -5.14
CA LYS A 24 -4.15 -1.00 -4.94
C LYS A 24 -3.30 -1.01 -3.67
N ASP A 25 -3.86 -1.50 -2.55
CA ASP A 25 -3.11 -1.62 -1.29
C ASP A 25 -1.89 -2.56 -1.45
N GLU A 26 -2.04 -3.64 -2.20
CA GLU A 26 -0.97 -4.62 -2.42
C GLU A 26 0.12 -4.10 -3.35
N VAL A 27 -0.24 -3.38 -4.41
CA VAL A 27 0.70 -2.71 -5.31
C VAL A 27 1.54 -1.70 -4.54
N MET A 28 0.91 -0.86 -3.72
CA MET A 28 1.63 0.13 -2.89
C MET A 28 2.66 -0.54 -1.96
N ARG A 29 2.30 -1.67 -1.33
CA ARG A 29 3.24 -2.43 -0.49
C ARG A 29 4.42 -2.98 -1.29
N LYS A 30 4.17 -3.51 -2.50
CA LYS A 30 5.23 -4.04 -3.37
C LYS A 30 6.15 -2.93 -3.88
N GLU A 31 5.60 -1.77 -4.25
CA GLU A 31 6.37 -0.59 -4.64
C GLU A 31 7.29 -0.11 -3.52
N MET A 32 6.78 -0.05 -2.28
CA MET A 32 7.58 0.28 -1.10
C MET A 32 8.78 -0.68 -0.96
N ILE A 33 8.54 -2.00 -1.04
CA ILE A 33 9.60 -3.02 -0.93
C ILE A 33 10.64 -2.86 -2.04
N ILE A 34 10.20 -2.66 -3.29
CA ILE A 34 11.12 -2.48 -4.42
C ILE A 34 11.97 -1.21 -4.22
N SER A 35 11.37 -0.10 -3.78
CA SER A 35 12.10 1.14 -3.48
C SER A 35 13.12 0.96 -2.34
N ALA A 36 12.78 0.15 -1.33
CA ALA A 36 13.68 -0.21 -0.25
C ALA A 36 14.91 -0.96 -0.78
N ILE A 37 14.67 -2.00 -1.59
CA ILE A 37 15.72 -2.83 -2.18
C ILE A 37 16.61 -1.99 -3.10
N MET A 38 16.04 -1.15 -3.96
CA MET A 38 16.82 -0.26 -4.83
C MET A 38 17.72 0.69 -4.01
N SER A 39 17.19 1.24 -2.92
CA SER A 39 17.98 2.14 -2.05
C SER A 39 19.12 1.40 -1.34
N ILE A 40 18.90 0.16 -0.92
CA ILE A 40 19.95 -0.69 -0.33
C ILE A 40 21.02 -1.02 -1.36
N GLN A 41 20.63 -1.39 -2.59
CA GLN A 41 21.57 -1.72 -3.67
C GLN A 41 22.43 -0.52 -4.06
N ASN A 42 21.86 0.70 -4.06
CA ASN A 42 22.58 1.93 -4.36
C ASN A 42 23.53 2.37 -3.24
N GLY A 43 23.52 1.71 -2.08
CA GLY A 43 24.34 2.10 -0.93
C GLY A 43 23.89 3.40 -0.26
N ASP A 44 22.61 3.76 -0.38
CA ASP A 44 22.05 4.95 0.29
C ASP A 44 22.22 4.81 1.82
N ASN A 45 22.50 5.93 2.49
CA ASN A 45 22.59 5.98 3.95
C ASN A 45 21.28 5.45 4.56
N PRO A 46 21.31 4.44 5.47
CA PRO A 46 20.11 3.80 6.03
C PRO A 46 19.13 4.79 6.67
N ARG A 47 19.61 5.94 7.15
CA ARG A 47 18.78 7.02 7.68
C ARG A 47 17.88 7.66 6.61
N ILE A 48 18.38 7.80 5.39
CA ILE A 48 17.66 8.34 4.23
C ILE A 48 16.66 7.31 3.70
N VAL A 49 17.07 6.03 3.61
CA VAL A 49 16.19 4.94 3.18
C VAL A 49 14.96 4.87 4.09
N LYS A 50 15.16 4.98 5.40
CA LYS A 50 14.06 4.99 6.37
C LYS A 50 13.09 6.17 6.17
N GLN A 51 13.60 7.38 5.94
CA GLN A 51 12.74 8.53 5.63
C GLN A 51 11.91 8.34 4.36
N LYS A 52 12.49 7.75 3.30
CA LYS A 52 11.78 7.39 2.07
C LYS A 52 10.69 6.33 2.34
N LEU A 53 10.95 5.35 3.21
CA LEU A 53 9.95 4.33 3.55
C LEU A 53 8.81 4.89 4.42
N LEU A 54 9.11 5.83 5.32
CA LEU A 54 8.10 6.51 6.14
C LEU A 54 7.12 7.36 5.33
N THR A 55 7.45 7.76 4.10
CA THR A 55 6.51 8.44 3.18
C THR A 55 5.50 7.50 2.52
N TYR A 56 5.80 6.20 2.43
CA TYR A 56 4.86 5.19 1.92
C TYR A 56 3.90 4.65 3.00
N VAL A 57 4.10 5.03 4.26
CA VAL A 57 3.27 4.56 5.39
C VAL A 57 2.24 5.63 5.75
N PRO A 58 0.95 5.26 5.94
CA PRO A 58 -0.07 6.22 6.35
C PRO A 58 0.25 6.86 7.71
N PRO A 59 -0.14 8.14 7.93
CA PRO A 59 0.18 8.91 9.15
C PRO A 59 -0.08 8.21 10.51
N PRO A 60 -1.17 7.44 10.71
CA PRO A 60 -1.39 6.75 11.99
C PRO A 60 -0.30 5.72 12.30
N VAL A 61 0.06 4.88 11.32
CA VAL A 61 1.10 3.85 11.48
C VAL A 61 2.49 4.49 11.62
N ARG A 62 2.70 5.68 11.02
CA ARG A 62 3.93 6.46 11.19
C ARG A 62 4.13 6.94 12.63
N LYS A 63 3.04 7.23 13.36
CA LYS A 63 3.12 7.61 14.78
C LYS A 63 3.48 6.42 15.67
N GLU A 64 2.84 5.28 15.45
CA GLU A 64 3.14 4.02 16.17
C GLU A 64 4.61 3.61 15.99
N LEU A 65 5.13 3.68 14.77
CA LEU A 65 6.54 3.37 14.48
C LEU A 65 7.53 4.38 15.07
N ALA A 66 7.11 5.63 15.30
CA ALA A 66 7.94 6.65 15.94
C ALA A 66 7.92 6.50 17.48
N GLU A 67 6.81 6.01 18.03
CA GLU A 67 6.63 5.80 19.47
C GLU A 67 7.37 4.54 19.94
N SER A 68 7.45 3.49 19.12
CA SER A 68 8.25 2.29 19.41
C SER A 68 9.77 2.49 19.38
N GLU A 69 10.26 3.65 18.93
CA GLU A 69 11.68 4.02 18.98
C GLU A 69 12.04 4.93 20.15
N GLY A 70 11.04 5.34 20.95
CA GLY A 70 11.21 6.14 22.15
C GLY A 70 11.42 5.33 23.44
N GLU A 71 11.42 3.99 23.35
CA GLU A 71 11.76 3.05 24.43
C GLU A 71 13.10 2.35 24.18
#